data_AF-A0A7R9PKT7-F1
#
_entry.id   AF-A0A7R9PKT7-F1
#
_cell.length_a   1.000
_cell.length_b   1.000
_cell.length_c   1.000
_cell.angle_alpha   90.00
_cell.angle_beta   90.00
_cell.angle_gamma   90.00
#
_symmetry.space_group_name_H-M   'P 1'
#
loop_
_entity.id
_entity.type
_entity.pdbx_description
1 polymer ?
#
loop_
_entity_poly.entity_id
_entity_poly.type
_entity_poly.pdbx_seq_one_letter_code
_entity_poly.pdbx_strand_id
1 'polypeptide(L)'
;MHMSSSESLKFNFNFAIIIAGFVSRCSPHAKYYLQKVTIPTMHVCGETDGVIPKEMSQELAAHFQDPLIVTHPGGHFVPASEPTRNSYISFLQERMA
;
A
#
# COMPACT_ATOMS: atom_id res chain seq x y z
N MET A 1 7.97 5.88 -4.00
CA MET A 1 8.42 4.52 -4.34
C MET A 1 8.58 4.44 -5.86
N HIS A 2 9.79 4.38 -6.41
CA HIS A 2 9.96 4.23 -7.88
C HIS A 2 9.75 2.76 -8.24
N MET A 3 8.56 2.42 -8.71
CA MET A 3 8.27 1.12 -9.32
C MET A 3 7.95 1.35 -10.80
N SER A 4 8.80 2.13 -11.47
CA SER A 4 8.74 2.40 -12.90
C SER A 4 10.13 2.31 -13.52
N SER A 5 10.19 1.85 -14.77
CA SER A 5 11.31 1.26 -15.52
C SER A 5 12.50 2.15 -15.88
N SER A 6 12.78 3.26 -15.17
CA SER A 6 13.87 4.17 -15.55
C SER A 6 15.19 3.96 -14.79
N GLU A 7 15.21 3.15 -13.74
CA GLU A 7 16.39 2.44 -13.25
C GLU A 7 15.89 1.07 -12.80
N SER A 8 16.29 0.00 -13.48
CA SER A 8 15.74 -1.33 -13.20
C SER A 8 16.21 -1.80 -11.83
N LEU A 9 15.29 -1.87 -10.87
CA LEU A 9 15.49 -2.73 -9.71
C LEU A 9 15.89 -4.12 -10.24
N LYS A 10 16.85 -4.78 -9.58
CA LYS A 10 17.24 -6.16 -9.94
C LYS A 10 16.08 -7.16 -9.83
N PHE A 11 14.97 -6.74 -9.23
CA PHE A 11 13.80 -7.54 -8.95
C PHE A 11 12.56 -6.86 -9.53
N ASN A 12 11.72 -7.67 -10.16
CA ASN A 12 10.37 -7.28 -10.54
C ASN A 12 9.41 -7.80 -9.47
N PHE A 13 8.62 -6.90 -8.91
CA PHE A 13 7.58 -7.27 -7.94
C PHE A 13 6.25 -7.43 -8.68
N ASN A 14 5.55 -8.53 -8.43
CA ASN A 14 4.23 -8.79 -9.03
C ASN A 14 3.10 -8.04 -8.30
N PHE A 15 3.31 -7.70 -7.03
CA PHE A 15 2.35 -6.96 -6.20
C PHE A 15 3.04 -6.37 -4.97
N ALA A 16 2.33 -5.54 -4.21
CA ALA A 16 2.74 -5.12 -2.86
C ALA A 16 1.56 -5.10 -1.88
N ILE A 17 1.84 -5.39 -0.60
CA ILE A 17 0.91 -5.18 0.52
C ILE A 17 1.53 -4.13 1.43
N ILE A 18 0.82 -3.03 1.65
CA ILE A 18 1.30 -1.87 2.39
C ILE A 18 0.36 -1.63 3.57
N ILE A 19 0.88 -1.72 4.79
CA ILE A 19 0.12 -1.59 6.04
C ILE A 19 0.59 -0.32 6.75
N ALA A 20 -0.34 0.58 7.08
CA ALA A 20 -0.05 1.89 7.71
C ALA A 20 1.04 2.71 6.97
N GLY A 21 1.05 2.65 5.64
CA GLY A 21 1.96 3.44 4.81
C GLY A 21 1.53 4.91 4.69
N PHE A 22 2.45 5.82 4.37
CA PHE A 22 2.16 7.24 4.15
C PHE A 22 3.10 7.86 3.10
N VAL A 23 2.71 9.01 2.54
CA VAL A 23 3.57 9.78 1.64
C VAL A 23 4.72 10.40 2.44
N SER A 24 5.96 10.12 2.04
CA SER A 24 7.12 10.77 2.63
C SER A 24 7.13 12.25 2.29
N ARG A 25 7.31 13.09 3.32
CA ARG A 25 7.46 14.56 3.19
C ARG A 25 8.91 15.02 2.94
N CYS A 26 9.86 14.09 2.88
CA CYS A 26 11.26 14.42 2.55
C CYS A 26 11.38 14.84 1.08
N SER A 27 11.91 16.05 0.81
CA SER A 27 11.98 16.63 -0.54
C SER A 27 12.63 15.72 -1.60
N PRO A 28 13.74 15.00 -1.32
CA PRO A 28 14.31 14.04 -2.26
C PRO A 28 13.38 12.90 -2.69
N HIS A 29 12.34 12.60 -1.90
CA HIS A 29 11.39 11.52 -2.22
C HIS A 29 10.26 11.98 -3.14
N ALA A 30 10.06 13.29 -3.35
CA ALA A 30 8.99 13.85 -4.18
C ALA A 30 8.96 13.26 -5.60
N LYS A 31 10.14 13.03 -6.18
CA LYS A 31 10.29 12.43 -7.52
C LYS A 31 9.61 11.07 -7.67
N TYR A 32 9.45 10.32 -6.58
CA TYR A 32 8.88 8.98 -6.62
C TYR A 32 7.35 8.95 -6.60
N TYR A 33 6.70 10.11 -6.62
CA TYR A 33 5.25 10.26 -6.63
C TYR A 33 4.75 10.91 -7.93
N LEU A 34 5.66 11.19 -8.88
CA LEU A 34 5.37 11.82 -10.17
C LEU A 34 4.63 10.88 -11.13
N GLN A 35 4.86 9.57 -11.00
CA GLN A 35 4.19 8.54 -11.79
C GLN A 35 3.50 7.57 -10.85
N LYS A 36 2.34 7.07 -11.27
CA LYS A 36 1.64 6.04 -10.52
C LYS A 36 2.41 4.73 -10.59
N VAL A 37 2.45 4.02 -9.46
CA VAL A 37 2.88 2.63 -9.44
C VAL A 37 1.78 1.77 -10.05
N THR A 38 2.13 0.95 -11.04
CA THR A 38 1.17 0.19 -11.85
C THR A 38 1.03 -1.27 -11.44
N ILE A 39 1.92 -1.78 -10.58
CA ILE A 39 1.75 -3.13 -10.03
C ILE A 39 0.53 -3.17 -9.09
N PRO A 40 -0.22 -4.27 -9.03
CA PRO A 40 -1.30 -4.41 -8.08
C PRO A 40 -0.86 -4.18 -6.64
N THR A 41 -1.65 -3.41 -5.88
CA THR A 41 -1.34 -3.12 -4.48
C THR A 41 -2.57 -3.25 -3.59
N MET A 42 -2.32 -3.66 -2.35
CA MET A 42 -3.29 -3.62 -1.27
C MET A 42 -2.79 -2.70 -0.16
N HIS A 43 -3.63 -1.74 0.23
CA HIS A 43 -3.36 -0.78 1.29
C HIS A 43 -4.25 -1.07 2.49
N VAL A 44 -3.65 -1.33 3.65
CA VAL A 44 -4.35 -1.67 4.88
C VAL A 44 -4.26 -0.48 5.85
N CYS A 45 -5.42 0.06 6.24
CA CYS A 45 -5.53 1.29 7.03
C CYS A 45 -6.30 1.04 8.34
N GLY A 46 -5.75 1.51 9.47
CA GLY A 46 -6.45 1.52 10.75
C GLY A 46 -7.37 2.72 10.87
N GLU A 47 -8.64 2.51 11.23
CA GLU A 47 -9.61 3.60 11.41
C GLU A 47 -9.32 4.45 12.65
N THR A 48 -8.61 3.90 13.63
CA THR A 48 -8.23 4.59 14.87
C THR A 48 -6.71 4.73 15.01
N ASP A 49 -5.97 4.66 13.90
CA ASP A 49 -4.52 4.82 13.91
C ASP A 49 -4.14 6.27 14.23
N GLY A 50 -3.62 6.48 15.45
CA GLY A 50 -3.15 7.77 15.93
C GLY A 50 -1.70 8.10 15.55
N VAL A 51 -0.97 7.15 14.94
CA VAL A 51 0.40 7.36 14.46
C VAL A 51 0.36 7.78 13.00
N ILE A 52 -0.33 6.99 12.17
CA ILE A 52 -0.57 7.25 10.75
C ILE A 52 -2.08 7.29 10.52
N PRO A 53 -2.72 8.48 10.61
CA PRO A 53 -4.14 8.62 10.31
C PRO A 53 -4.50 7.99 8.95
N LYS A 54 -5.69 7.38 8.88
CA LYS A 54 -6.21 6.70 7.70
C LYS A 54 -6.06 7.53 6.43
N GLU A 55 -6.30 8.84 6.52
CA GLU A 55 -6.23 9.79 5.41
C GLU A 55 -4.81 9.85 4.82
N MET A 56 -3.76 9.72 5.65
CA MET A 56 -2.36 9.69 5.18
C MET A 56 -2.05 8.39 4.42
N SER A 57 -2.64 7.27 4.83
CA SER A 57 -2.55 6.01 4.09
C SER A 57 -3.33 6.03 2.79
N GLN A 58 -4.49 6.67 2.77
CA GLN A 58 -5.29 6.89 1.56
C GLN A 58 -4.60 7.87 0.60
N GLU A 59 -3.93 8.90 1.12
CA GLU A 59 -3.10 9.81 0.32
C GLU A 59 -1.98 9.02 -0.38
N LEU A 60 -1.31 8.10 0.33
CA LEU A 60 -0.32 7.24 -0.30
C LEU A 60 -0.95 6.35 -1.37
N ALA A 61 -2.11 5.75 -1.11
CA ALA A 61 -2.80 4.88 -2.05
C ALA A 61 -3.14 5.60 -3.37
N ALA A 62 -3.41 6.91 -3.35
CA ALA A 62 -3.71 7.69 -4.55
C ALA A 62 -2.56 7.70 -5.59
N HIS A 63 -1.33 7.41 -5.16
CA HIS A 63 -0.16 7.27 -6.04
C HIS A 63 -0.02 5.88 -6.68
N PHE A 64 -0.99 4.99 -6.50
CA PHE A 64 -1.04 3.66 -7.10
C PHE A 64 -2.18 3.58 -8.11
N GLN A 65 -2.03 2.74 -9.13
CA GLN A 65 -3.09 2.42 -10.07
C GLN A 65 -4.02 1.38 -9.45
N ASP A 66 -5.31 1.70 -9.38
CA ASP A 66 -6.39 0.83 -8.90
C ASP A 66 -6.07 0.02 -7.62
N PRO A 67 -5.62 0.69 -6.53
CA PRO A 67 -5.25 -0.01 -5.30
C PRO A 67 -6.48 -0.62 -4.61
N LEU A 68 -6.33 -1.83 -4.06
CA LEU A 68 -7.29 -2.39 -3.11
C LEU A 68 -7.12 -1.73 -1.74
N ILE A 69 -8.15 -1.07 -1.23
CA ILE A 69 -8.12 -0.47 0.11
C ILE A 69 -8.89 -1.36 1.08
N VAL A 70 -8.22 -1.77 2.16
CA VAL A 70 -8.78 -2.54 3.27
C VAL A 70 -8.69 -1.71 4.54
N THR A 71 -9.78 -1.58 5.28
CA THR A 71 -9.79 -0.92 6.59
C THR A 71 -10.02 -1.91 7.72
N HIS A 72 -9.53 -1.57 8.91
CA HIS A 72 -9.84 -2.29 10.15
C HIS A 72 -10.13 -1.28 11.27
N PRO A 73 -10.95 -1.62 12.27
CA PRO A 73 -11.40 -0.67 13.30
C PRO A 73 -10.29 -0.23 14.29
N GLY A 74 -9.11 -0.82 14.20
CA GLY A 74 -8.03 -0.68 15.16
C GLY A 74 -7.04 0.45 14.84
N GLY A 75 -6.07 0.64 15.75
CA GLY A 75 -4.98 1.61 15.61
C GLY A 75 -3.78 1.07 14.83
N HIS A 76 -2.56 1.42 15.27
CA HIS A 76 -1.32 1.11 14.56
C HIS A 76 -0.83 -0.33 14.78
N PHE A 77 -1.36 -1.29 14.02
CA PHE A 77 -0.90 -2.68 14.04
C PHE A 77 -1.19 -3.40 12.72
N VAL A 78 -0.65 -4.61 12.57
CA VAL A 78 -0.98 -5.50 11.46
C VAL A 78 -2.24 -6.30 11.81
N PRO A 79 -3.40 -6.07 11.17
CA PRO A 79 -4.64 -6.76 11.53
C PRO A 79 -4.61 -8.23 11.13
N ALA A 80 -5.07 -9.09 12.05
CA ALA A 80 -5.16 -10.54 11.89
C ALA A 80 -6.58 -11.09 12.14
N SER A 81 -7.59 -10.20 12.16
CA SER A 81 -8.99 -10.61 12.23
C SER A 81 -9.37 -11.41 10.99
N GLU A 82 -10.40 -12.24 11.12
CA GLU A 82 -10.88 -13.06 9.99
C GLU A 82 -11.20 -12.25 8.72
N PRO A 83 -11.92 -11.12 8.77
CA PRO A 83 -12.21 -10.33 7.56
C PRO A 83 -10.94 -9.86 6.83
N THR A 84 -9.95 -9.37 7.59
CA THR A 84 -8.71 -8.86 7.02
C THR A 84 -7.81 -9.98 6.52
N ARG A 85 -7.74 -11.10 7.25
CA ARG A 85 -7.04 -12.32 6.82
C ARG A 85 -7.62 -12.84 5.51
N ASN A 86 -8.95 -12.88 5.36
CA ASN A 86 -9.59 -13.32 4.13
C ASN A 86 -9.24 -12.40 2.96
N SER A 87 -9.20 -11.08 3.18
CA SER A 87 -8.75 -10.10 2.18
C SER A 87 -7.31 -10.36 1.72
N TYR A 88 -6.41 -10.70 2.65
CA TYR A 88 -5.03 -11.06 2.32
C TYR A 88 -4.94 -12.32 1.46
N ILE A 89 -5.66 -13.36 1.85
CA ILE A 89 -5.67 -14.64 1.14
C ILE A 89 -6.20 -14.44 -0.28
N SER A 90 -7.34 -13.76 -0.44
CA SER A 90 -7.91 -13.48 -1.76
C SER A 90 -6.94 -12.68 -2.63
N PHE A 91 -6.36 -11.61 -2.09
CA PHE A 91 -5.38 -10.81 -2.83
C PHE A 91 -4.15 -11.62 -3.25
N LEU A 92 -3.61 -12.46 -2.37
CA LEU A 92 -2.45 -13.31 -2.70
C LEU A 92 -2.80 -14.36 -3.74
N GLN A 93 -3.95 -15.03 -3.62
CA GLN A 93 -4.39 -16.04 -4.58
C GLN A 93 -4.53 -15.47 -6.00
N GLU A 94 -5.09 -14.27 -6.15
CA GLU A 94 -5.23 -13.64 -7.46
C GLU A 94 -3.90 -13.15 -8.08
N ARG A 95 -2.81 -13.04 -7.30
CA ARG A 95 -1.52 -12.49 -7.76
C ARG A 95 -0.40 -13.52 -7.83
N MET A 96 -0.64 -14.70 -7.26
CA MET A 96 0.28 -15.85 -7.29
C MET A 96 -0.18 -16.96 -8.25
N ALA A 97 -1.36 -16.84 -8.85
CA ALA A 97 -1.82 -17.66 -9.97
C ALA A 97 -1.08 -17.28 -11.26
#